data_AF-A0A924YFQ8-F1
#
_entry.id   AF-A0A924YFQ8-F1
#
_cell.length_a   1.000
_cell.length_b   1.000
_cell.length_c   1.000
_cell.angle_alpha   90.00
_cell.angle_beta   90.00
_cell.angle_gamma   90.00
#
_symmetry.space_group_name_H-M   'P 1'
#
loop_
_entity.id
_entity.type
_entity.pdbx_description
1 polymer ?
#
loop_
_entity_poly.entity_id
_entity_poly.type
_entity_poly.pdbx_seq_one_letter_code
_entity_poly.pdbx_strand_id
1 'polypeptide(L)'
;MTQTTTSRSIERPLRPFGLTLAILASAVLFSVLPLMQIALVLSVRQHFSQQDYQFGEDGVQAIASGGDILGIDDAELLLRGVIAGGFLMIGIAAWIGRPRAVHALMLVAVLALALGTIASNLLPILNARALETGITSGDTFGQPFRVAEIVLTILVPLYVVWYMNRAPARAFYRGYYLPLPAEHDN
;
A
#
# COMPACT_ATOMS: atom_id res chain seq x y z
N MET A 1 -21.19 41.43 -40.05
CA MET A 1 -21.57 40.58 -38.90
C MET A 1 -20.38 39.69 -38.57
N THR A 2 -19.61 40.09 -37.57
CA THR A 2 -18.36 39.42 -37.19
C THR A 2 -18.71 38.37 -36.15
N GLN A 3 -18.65 37.08 -36.52
CA GLN A 3 -18.84 35.99 -35.57
C GLN A 3 -17.63 35.99 -34.62
N THR A 4 -17.86 36.44 -33.38
CA THR A 4 -16.93 36.25 -32.28
C THR A 4 -16.89 34.75 -31.95
N THR A 5 -15.90 34.04 -32.49
CA THR A 5 -15.54 32.69 -32.06
C THR A 5 -15.06 32.75 -30.62
N THR A 6 -15.97 32.59 -29.66
CA THR A 6 -15.66 32.43 -28.25
C THR A 6 -14.84 31.15 -28.09
N SER A 7 -13.53 31.29 -27.88
CA SER A 7 -12.67 30.15 -27.56
C SER A 7 -13.16 29.52 -26.26
N ARG A 8 -13.87 28.38 -26.33
CA ARG A 8 -14.20 27.60 -25.13
C ARG A 8 -12.87 27.16 -24.50
N SER A 9 -12.49 27.79 -23.40
CA SER A 9 -11.33 27.36 -22.61
C SER A 9 -11.50 25.90 -22.27
N ILE A 10 -10.52 25.06 -22.63
CA ILE A 10 -10.48 23.65 -22.25
C ILE A 10 -10.28 23.64 -20.73
N GLU A 11 -11.38 23.57 -19.99
CA GLU A 11 -11.36 23.61 -18.54
C GLU A 11 -10.72 22.33 -18.01
N ARG A 12 -9.75 22.49 -17.10
CA ARG A 12 -9.05 21.35 -16.52
C ARG A 12 -10.01 20.59 -15.61
N PRO A 13 -10.07 19.25 -15.71
CA PRO A 13 -10.90 18.47 -14.82
C PRO A 13 -10.47 18.66 -13.37
N LEU A 14 -11.45 18.95 -12.51
CA LEU A 14 -11.25 19.00 -11.06
C LEU A 14 -10.79 17.62 -10.55
N ARG A 15 -10.03 17.62 -9.46
CA ARG A 15 -9.55 16.40 -8.81
C ARG A 15 -10.75 15.62 -8.26
N PRO A 16 -11.03 14.40 -8.77
CA PRO A 16 -12.16 13.63 -8.27
C PRO A 16 -11.88 13.17 -6.84
N PHE A 17 -12.80 13.46 -5.92
CA PHE A 17 -12.65 13.06 -4.51
C PHE A 17 -12.40 11.55 -4.32
N GLY A 18 -13.04 10.72 -5.14
CA GLY A 18 -12.81 9.27 -5.05
C GLY A 18 -11.40 8.85 -5.53
N LEU A 19 -10.75 9.62 -6.40
CA LEU A 19 -9.37 9.35 -6.79
C LEU A 19 -8.43 9.67 -5.65
N THR A 20 -8.63 10.81 -4.97
CA THR A 20 -7.84 11.17 -3.79
C THR A 20 -8.02 10.15 -2.68
N LEU A 21 -9.24 9.66 -2.46
CA LEU A 21 -9.53 8.60 -1.49
C LEU A 21 -8.84 7.29 -1.87
N ALA A 22 -8.89 6.89 -3.14
CA ALA A 22 -8.24 5.67 -3.63
C ALA A 22 -6.72 5.70 -3.43
N ILE A 23 -6.07 6.82 -3.78
CA ILE A 23 -4.63 7.02 -3.60
C ILE A 23 -4.27 7.00 -2.11
N LEU A 24 -5.04 7.71 -1.27
CA LEU A 24 -4.76 7.79 0.15
C LEU A 24 -4.97 6.43 0.85
N ALA A 25 -6.07 5.74 0.58
CA ALA A 25 -6.34 4.43 1.16
C ALA A 25 -5.27 3.39 0.80
N SER A 26 -4.85 3.37 -0.47
CA SER A 26 -3.79 2.46 -0.91
C SER A 26 -2.43 2.85 -0.34
N ALA A 27 -2.07 4.14 -0.29
CA ALA A 27 -0.83 4.61 0.32
C ALA A 27 -0.77 4.27 1.82
N VAL A 28 -1.87 4.44 2.55
CA VAL A 28 -1.96 4.05 3.95
C VAL A 28 -1.75 2.54 4.10
N LEU A 29 -2.48 1.74 3.33
CA LEU A 29 -2.49 0.29 3.47
C LEU A 29 -1.16 -0.36 3.05
N PHE A 30 -0.59 0.04 1.91
CA PHE A 30 0.57 -0.63 1.32
C PHE A 30 1.90 0.08 1.57
N SER A 31 1.88 1.27 2.18
CA SER A 31 3.11 1.98 2.51
C SER A 31 3.19 2.38 3.97
N VAL A 32 2.24 3.20 4.45
CA VAL A 32 2.31 3.75 5.82
C VAL A 32 2.26 2.64 6.87
N LEU A 33 1.32 1.71 6.75
CA LEU A 33 1.20 0.60 7.71
C LEU A 33 2.45 -0.32 7.70
N PRO A 34 2.95 -0.82 6.56
CA PRO A 34 4.19 -1.61 6.53
C PRO A 34 5.40 -0.84 7.06
N LEU A 35 5.56 0.44 6.73
CA LEU A 35 6.66 1.26 7.24
C LEU A 35 6.56 1.46 8.75
N MET A 36 5.35 1.63 9.28
CA MET A 36 5.11 1.69 10.71
C MET A 36 5.46 0.36 11.40
N GLN A 37 5.12 -0.78 10.81
CA GLN A 37 5.51 -2.09 11.32
C GLN A 37 7.04 -2.26 11.33
N ILE A 38 7.72 -1.88 10.25
CA ILE A 38 9.19 -1.91 10.17
C ILE A 38 9.79 -0.99 11.24
N ALA A 39 9.27 0.24 11.39
CA ALA A 39 9.73 1.20 12.38
C ALA A 39 9.56 0.67 13.82
N LEU A 40 8.45 -0.01 14.11
CA LEU A 40 8.20 -0.63 15.40
C LEU A 40 9.19 -1.77 15.67
N VAL A 41 9.42 -2.65 14.69
CA VAL A 41 10.42 -3.74 14.77
C VAL A 41 11.82 -3.17 15.03
N LEU A 42 12.22 -2.14 14.30
CA LEU A 42 13.52 -1.48 14.48
C LEU A 42 13.63 -0.79 15.85
N SER A 43 12.56 -0.14 16.32
CA SER A 43 12.52 0.50 17.63
C SER A 43 12.70 -0.51 18.77
N VAL A 44 12.05 -1.67 18.65
CA VAL A 44 12.19 -2.78 19.61
C VAL A 44 13.62 -3.32 19.60
N ARG A 45 14.21 -3.57 18.42
CA ARG A 45 15.61 -4.02 18.30
C ARG A 45 16.58 -3.02 18.91
N GLN A 46 16.38 -1.73 18.65
CA GLN A 46 17.20 -0.67 19.22
C GLN A 46 17.11 -0.65 20.74
N HIS A 47 15.90 -0.79 21.30
CA HIS A 47 15.71 -0.83 22.75
C HIS A 47 16.47 -1.99 23.41
N PHE A 48 16.38 -3.19 22.84
CA PHE A 48 17.12 -4.36 23.34
C PHE A 48 18.63 -4.23 23.17
N SER A 49 19.11 -3.65 22.07
CA SER A 49 20.54 -3.44 21.84
C SER A 49 21.19 -2.47 22.83
N GLN A 50 20.39 -1.59 23.44
CA GLN A 50 20.86 -0.61 24.43
C GLN A 50 20.84 -1.16 25.86
N GLN A 51 20.11 -2.24 26.10
CA GLN A 51 20.10 -2.92 27.38
C GLN A 51 21.17 -4.02 27.36
N ASP A 52 22.31 -3.76 28.02
CA ASP A 52 23.31 -4.77 28.33
C ASP A 52 22.69 -5.82 29.28
N TYR A 53 21.93 -6.74 28.70
CA TYR A 53 21.47 -7.90 29.44
C TYR A 53 22.66 -8.83 29.66
N GLN A 54 23.29 -8.73 30.83
CA GLN A 54 24.15 -9.78 31.37
C GLN A 54 23.27 -11.00 31.69
N PHE A 55 22.95 -11.80 30.67
CA PHE A 55 22.45 -13.15 30.89
C PHE A 55 23.58 -13.95 31.55
N GLY A 56 23.34 -14.41 32.78
CA GLY A 56 24.32 -15.08 33.62
C GLY A 56 24.95 -16.33 32.98
N GLU A 57 26.04 -16.80 33.59
CA GLU A 57 26.98 -17.83 33.13
C GLU A 57 26.40 -19.18 32.65
N ASP A 58 25.10 -19.42 32.77
CA ASP A 58 24.42 -20.61 32.25
C ASP A 58 23.64 -20.32 30.95
N GLY A 59 24.37 -20.30 29.83
CA GLY A 59 23.95 -21.09 28.68
C GLY A 59 22.88 -20.55 27.73
N VAL A 60 22.76 -19.23 27.52
CA VAL A 60 22.12 -18.71 26.29
C VAL A 60 22.98 -17.63 25.65
N GLN A 61 24.00 -18.06 24.90
CA GLN A 61 24.76 -17.22 23.96
C GLN A 61 23.90 -16.82 22.74
N ALA A 62 22.79 -16.11 22.94
CA ALA A 62 21.94 -15.64 21.84
C ALA A 62 22.05 -14.13 21.55
N ILE A 63 22.89 -13.39 22.28
CA ILE A 63 22.83 -11.91 22.30
C ILE A 63 24.14 -11.23 21.87
N ALA A 64 25.21 -12.00 21.63
CA ALA A 64 26.52 -11.44 21.23
C ALA A 64 26.66 -11.14 19.71
N SER A 65 25.65 -11.42 18.90
CA SER A 65 25.59 -10.91 17.52
C SER A 65 24.26 -10.22 17.33
N GLY A 66 24.26 -8.94 16.99
CA GLY A 66 23.07 -8.13 16.71
C GLY A 66 22.26 -8.57 15.48
N GLY A 67 22.17 -9.87 15.21
CA GLY A 67 21.34 -10.50 14.20
C GLY A 67 20.26 -11.33 14.88
N ASP A 68 19.02 -10.93 14.65
CA ASP A 68 17.83 -11.78 14.75
C ASP A 68 17.18 -12.04 16.13
N ILE A 69 16.88 -10.97 16.87
CA ILE A 69 16.06 -11.03 18.10
C ILE A 69 14.58 -11.37 17.81
N LEU A 70 14.12 -11.24 16.56
CA LEU A 70 12.70 -11.34 16.19
C LEU A 70 12.38 -12.43 15.15
N GLY A 71 13.37 -13.22 14.71
CA GLY A 71 13.20 -14.21 13.64
C GLY A 71 12.91 -13.59 12.26
N ILE A 72 13.25 -12.30 12.06
CA ILE A 72 12.99 -11.56 10.83
C ILE A 72 14.34 -11.18 10.21
N ASP A 73 14.60 -11.68 9.01
CA ASP A 73 15.81 -11.36 8.27
C ASP A 73 15.90 -9.86 7.95
N ASP A 74 17.09 -9.28 8.10
CA ASP A 74 17.36 -7.88 7.78
C ASP A 74 17.11 -7.58 6.30
N ALA A 75 17.42 -8.55 5.43
CA ALA A 75 17.15 -8.44 4.01
C ALA A 75 15.64 -8.36 3.72
N GLU A 76 14.82 -9.09 4.48
CA GLU A 76 13.37 -9.04 4.35
C GLU A 76 12.82 -7.68 4.80
N LEU A 77 13.28 -7.15 5.94
CA LEU A 77 12.90 -5.81 6.41
C LEU A 77 13.28 -4.73 5.40
N LEU A 78 14.49 -4.79 4.86
CA LEU A 78 14.97 -3.85 3.86
C LEU A 78 14.16 -3.94 2.56
N LEU A 79 13.88 -5.15 2.07
CA LEU A 79 13.06 -5.37 0.89
C LEU A 79 11.65 -4.82 1.08
N ARG A 80 11.00 -5.12 2.21
CA ARG A 80 9.67 -4.58 2.54
C ARG A 80 9.69 -3.05 2.63
N GLY A 81 10.74 -2.47 3.21
CA GLY A 81 10.94 -1.03 3.29
C GLY A 81 11.09 -0.37 1.92
N VAL A 82 11.89 -0.96 1.02
CA VAL A 82 12.06 -0.48 -0.36
C VAL A 82 10.76 -0.57 -1.14
N ILE A 83 10.02 -1.68 -1.02
CA ILE A 83 8.73 -1.87 -1.69
C ILE A 83 7.71 -0.83 -1.20
N ALA A 84 7.57 -0.67 0.11
CA ALA A 84 6.65 0.27 0.73
C ALA A 84 7.00 1.73 0.39
N GLY A 85 8.29 2.09 0.44
CA GLY A 85 8.78 3.42 0.07
C GLY A 85 8.59 3.70 -1.43
N GLY A 86 8.89 2.72 -2.28
CA GLY A 86 8.66 2.80 -3.73
C GLY A 86 7.18 3.02 -4.05
N PHE A 87 6.28 2.30 -3.38
CA PHE A 87 4.85 2.50 -3.54
C PHE A 87 4.37 3.89 -3.09
N LEU A 88 4.95 4.44 -2.02
CA LEU A 88 4.64 5.81 -1.58
C LEU A 88 4.97 6.84 -2.66
N MET A 89 6.14 6.69 -3.30
CA MET A 89 6.56 7.55 -4.41
C MET A 89 5.61 7.45 -5.60
N ILE A 90 5.10 6.25 -5.89
CA ILE A 90 4.05 6.04 -6.90
C ILE A 90 2.76 6.76 -6.50
N GLY A 91 2.35 6.67 -5.24
CA GLY A 91 1.17 7.37 -4.72
C GLY A 91 1.29 8.90 -4.84
N ILE A 92 2.45 9.46 -4.53
CA ILE A 92 2.74 10.89 -4.69
C ILE A 92 2.70 11.28 -6.17
N ALA A 93 3.32 10.49 -7.05
CA ALA A 93 3.27 10.74 -8.49
C ALA A 93 1.83 10.66 -9.04
N ALA A 94 1.04 9.70 -8.57
CA ALA A 94 -0.37 9.55 -8.93
C ALA A 94 -1.21 10.75 -8.46
N TRP A 95 -0.90 11.28 -7.28
CA TRP A 95 -1.55 12.48 -6.73
C TRP A 95 -1.26 13.74 -7.56
N ILE A 96 -0.05 13.87 -8.09
CA ILE A 96 0.34 14.99 -8.96
C ILE A 96 -0.39 14.93 -10.31
N GLY A 97 -0.77 13.73 -10.77
CA GLY A 97 -1.69 13.55 -11.91
C GLY A 97 -1.05 13.63 -13.30
N ARG A 98 0.26 13.35 -13.43
CA ARG A 98 0.99 13.33 -14.72
C ARG A 98 1.93 12.13 -14.76
N PRO A 99 2.22 11.47 -15.91
CA PRO A 99 1.47 11.22 -17.16
C PRO A 99 0.50 10.00 -17.10
N ARG A 100 -0.16 9.65 -18.22
CA ARG A 100 -1.04 8.45 -18.37
C ARG A 100 -0.37 7.14 -17.91
N ALA A 101 0.96 7.05 -17.99
CA ALA A 101 1.70 5.89 -17.50
C ALA A 101 1.53 5.68 -15.99
N VAL A 102 1.41 6.76 -15.20
CA VAL A 102 1.25 6.67 -13.74
C VAL A 102 -0.09 6.03 -13.36
N HIS A 103 -1.13 6.23 -14.19
CA HIS A 103 -2.40 5.54 -14.02
C HIS A 103 -2.23 4.02 -14.13
N ALA A 104 -1.58 3.53 -15.18
CA ALA A 104 -1.33 2.10 -15.34
C ALA A 104 -0.39 1.57 -14.25
N LEU A 105 0.66 2.32 -13.93
CA LEU A 105 1.66 1.94 -12.95
C LEU A 105 1.08 1.84 -11.53
N MET A 106 0.21 2.76 -11.12
CA MET A 106 -0.51 2.69 -9.85
C MET A 106 -1.42 1.45 -9.79
N LEU A 107 -2.15 1.17 -10.87
CA LEU A 107 -3.08 0.05 -10.92
C LEU A 107 -2.33 -1.29 -10.86
N VAL A 108 -1.25 -1.44 -11.63
CA VAL A 108 -0.38 -2.62 -11.60
C VAL A 108 0.28 -2.77 -10.23
N ALA A 109 0.80 -1.69 -9.65
CA ALA A 109 1.46 -1.74 -8.34
C ALA A 109 0.49 -2.14 -7.23
N VAL A 110 -0.71 -1.55 -7.17
CA VAL A 110 -1.74 -1.91 -6.19
C VAL A 110 -2.13 -3.38 -6.32
N LEU A 111 -2.33 -3.88 -7.54
CA LEU A 111 -2.67 -5.29 -7.76
C LEU A 111 -1.53 -6.24 -7.39
N ALA A 112 -0.30 -5.91 -7.77
CA ALA A 112 0.88 -6.71 -7.45
C ALA A 112 1.11 -6.79 -5.94
N LEU A 113 0.99 -5.66 -5.24
CA LEU A 113 1.12 -5.61 -3.78
C LEU A 113 0.00 -6.37 -3.08
N ALA A 114 -1.25 -6.20 -3.51
CA ALA A 114 -2.37 -6.94 -2.96
C ALA A 114 -2.20 -8.46 -3.11
N LEU A 115 -1.81 -8.92 -4.30
CA LEU A 115 -1.53 -10.33 -4.56
C LEU A 115 -0.35 -10.83 -3.72
N GLY A 116 0.72 -10.03 -3.62
CA GLY A 116 1.87 -10.33 -2.78
C GLY A 116 1.49 -10.49 -1.31
N THR A 117 0.72 -9.54 -0.76
CA THR A 117 0.24 -9.58 0.63
C THR A 117 -0.70 -10.75 0.87
N ILE A 118 -1.60 -11.07 -0.06
CA ILE A 118 -2.47 -12.24 0.07
C ILE A 118 -1.62 -13.52 0.06
N ALA A 119 -0.69 -13.65 -0.89
CA ALA A 119 0.18 -14.81 -0.99
C ALA A 119 1.03 -15.00 0.27
N SER A 120 1.63 -13.93 0.81
CA SER A 120 2.44 -14.01 2.03
C SER A 120 1.62 -14.39 3.27
N ASN A 121 0.34 -14.04 3.31
CA ASN A 121 -0.57 -14.43 4.40
C ASN A 121 -1.12 -15.86 4.23
N LEU A 122 -1.35 -16.32 3.00
CA LEU A 122 -1.91 -17.65 2.73
C LEU A 122 -0.85 -18.76 2.77
N LEU A 123 0.35 -18.49 2.27
CA LEU A 123 1.38 -19.52 2.10
C LEU A 123 1.77 -20.22 3.42
N PRO A 124 1.93 -19.52 4.56
CA PRO A 124 2.18 -20.18 5.85
C PRO A 124 1.02 -21.08 6.28
N ILE A 125 -0.24 -20.69 6.02
CA ILE A 125 -1.42 -21.48 6.35
C ILE A 125 -1.46 -22.78 5.53
N LEU A 126 -1.10 -22.70 4.25
CA LEU A 126 -1.06 -23.86 3.35
C LEU A 126 0.11 -24.81 3.67
N ASN A 127 1.21 -24.27 4.17
CA ASN A 127 2.41 -25.04 4.51
C ASN A 127 2.43 -25.55 5.96
N ALA A 128 1.60 -24.99 6.84
CA ALA A 128 1.45 -25.45 8.21
C ALA A 128 0.75 -26.81 8.25
N ARG A 129 1.53 -27.88 8.10
CA ARG A 129 1.13 -29.21 8.59
C ARG A 129 1.27 -29.20 10.12
N ALA A 130 0.15 -29.48 10.81
CA ALA A 130 -0.01 -29.77 12.23
C ALA A 130 -0.27 -28.58 13.20
N LEU A 131 -1.41 -28.70 13.88
CA LEU A 131 -1.98 -27.86 14.93
C LEU A 131 -1.21 -27.98 16.27
N GLU A 132 0.12 -27.89 16.29
CA GLU A 132 0.90 -28.11 17.54
C GLU A 132 1.25 -26.84 18.31
N THR A 133 1.06 -25.65 17.75
CA THR A 133 1.27 -24.40 18.48
C THR A 133 0.00 -24.02 19.25
N GLY A 134 0.02 -24.25 20.56
CA GLY A 134 -1.06 -23.88 21.48
C GLY A 134 -1.43 -22.40 21.37
N ILE A 135 -2.74 -22.12 21.44
CA ILE A 135 -3.31 -20.76 21.39
C ILE A 135 -2.76 -19.98 22.58
N THR A 136 -1.81 -19.09 22.33
CA THR A 136 -1.28 -18.19 23.36
C THR A 136 -2.22 -16.99 23.48
N SER A 137 -2.42 -16.46 24.69
CA SER A 137 -3.37 -15.34 24.91
C SER A 137 -3.07 -14.08 24.09
N GLY A 138 -1.86 -13.94 23.53
CA GLY A 138 -1.48 -12.89 22.59
C GLY A 138 -2.07 -13.06 21.18
N ASP A 139 -2.34 -14.29 20.75
CA ASP A 139 -2.87 -14.57 19.41
C ASP A 139 -4.33 -14.10 19.27
N THR A 140 -5.10 -14.17 20.35
CA THR A 140 -6.50 -13.75 20.39
C THR A 140 -6.67 -12.25 20.18
N PHE A 141 -5.71 -11.43 20.62
CA PHE A 141 -5.74 -9.98 20.41
C PHE A 141 -5.35 -9.59 18.98
N GLY A 142 -4.41 -10.32 18.35
CA GLY A 142 -3.97 -10.04 16.98
C GLY A 142 -4.92 -10.52 15.89
N GLN A 143 -5.75 -11.52 16.17
CA GLN A 143 -6.68 -12.13 15.21
C GLN A 143 -7.66 -11.13 14.54
N PRO A 144 -8.39 -10.26 15.27
CA PRO A 144 -9.33 -9.32 14.63
C PRO A 144 -8.62 -8.32 13.71
N PHE A 145 -7.41 -7.87 14.09
CA PHE A 145 -6.61 -6.98 13.25
C PHE A 145 -6.17 -7.68 11.95
N ARG A 146 -5.74 -8.94 12.04
CA ARG A 146 -5.35 -9.73 10.86
C ARG A 146 -6.54 -9.94 9.91
N VAL A 147 -7.73 -10.22 10.43
CA VAL A 147 -8.94 -10.35 9.61
C VAL A 147 -9.29 -9.02 8.94
N ALA A 148 -9.25 -7.92 9.69
CA ALA A 148 -9.51 -6.58 9.14
C ALA A 148 -8.50 -6.21 8.04
N GLU A 149 -7.21 -6.52 8.24
CA GLU A 149 -6.16 -6.31 7.26
C GLU A 149 -6.42 -7.08 5.96
N ILE A 150 -6.78 -8.36 6.04
CA ILE A 150 -7.11 -9.18 4.86
C ILE A 150 -8.31 -8.60 4.12
N VAL A 151 -9.37 -8.22 4.85
CA VAL A 151 -10.58 -7.61 4.26
C VAL A 151 -10.23 -6.31 3.54
N LEU A 152 -9.42 -5.43 4.16
CA LEU A 152 -8.98 -4.18 3.54
C LEU A 152 -8.05 -4.42 2.34
N THR A 153 -7.18 -5.43 2.41
CA THR A 153 -6.29 -5.86 1.32
C THR A 153 -7.07 -6.32 0.09
N ILE A 154 -8.30 -6.80 0.26
CA ILE A 154 -9.18 -7.16 -0.86
C ILE A 154 -10.01 -5.95 -1.32
N LEU A 155 -10.65 -5.24 -0.38
CA LEU A 155 -11.57 -4.15 -0.68
C LEU A 155 -10.88 -2.94 -1.30
N VAL A 156 -9.69 -2.57 -0.83
CA VAL A 156 -8.98 -1.37 -1.32
C VAL A 156 -8.56 -1.52 -2.78
N PRO A 157 -7.87 -2.58 -3.22
CA PRO A 157 -7.56 -2.79 -4.64
C PRO A 157 -8.80 -2.87 -5.51
N LEU A 158 -9.86 -3.54 -5.06
CA LEU A 158 -11.11 -3.63 -5.80
C LEU A 158 -11.73 -2.24 -6.00
N TYR A 159 -11.76 -1.43 -4.93
CA TYR A 159 -12.22 -0.05 -5.00
C TYR A 159 -11.36 0.80 -5.94
N VAL A 160 -10.04 0.68 -5.86
CA VAL A 160 -9.08 1.41 -6.71
C VAL A 160 -9.32 1.06 -8.17
N VAL A 161 -9.37 -0.23 -8.53
CA VAL A 161 -9.61 -0.70 -9.91
C VAL A 161 -10.96 -0.21 -10.41
N TRP A 162 -12.01 -0.37 -9.61
CA TRP A 162 -13.35 0.07 -9.96
C TRP A 162 -13.42 1.58 -10.21
N TYR A 163 -12.80 2.38 -9.33
CA TYR A 163 -12.85 3.84 -9.44
C TYR A 163 -11.96 4.37 -10.58
N MET A 164 -10.76 3.81 -10.75
CA MET A 164 -9.86 4.18 -11.84
C MET A 164 -10.46 3.90 -13.22
N ASN A 165 -11.31 2.88 -13.33
CA ASN A 165 -12.02 2.59 -14.59
C ASN A 165 -13.20 3.55 -14.88
N ARG A 166 -13.63 4.38 -13.91
CA ARG A 166 -14.72 5.36 -14.13
C ARG A 166 -14.26 6.56 -14.96
N ALA A 167 -15.21 7.16 -15.67
CA ALA A 167 -14.97 8.31 -16.56
C ALA A 167 -14.28 9.52 -15.89
N PRO A 168 -14.60 9.92 -14.63
CA PRO A 168 -13.96 11.08 -13.99
C PRO A 168 -12.46 10.90 -13.77
N ALA A 169 -12.02 9.71 -13.37
CA ALA A 169 -10.60 9.41 -13.19
C ALA A 169 -9.86 9.44 -14.53
N ARG A 170 -10.44 8.86 -15.59
CA ARG A 170 -9.88 8.90 -16.94
C ARG A 170 -9.77 10.33 -17.48
N ALA A 171 -10.75 11.20 -17.21
CA ALA A 171 -10.69 12.61 -17.57
C ALA A 171 -9.54 13.32 -16.85
N PHE A 172 -9.36 13.09 -15.54
CA PHE A 172 -8.28 13.67 -14.75
C PHE A 172 -6.89 13.35 -15.32
N TYR A 173 -6.57 12.07 -15.55
CA TYR A 173 -5.27 11.67 -16.11
C TYR A 173 -5.08 12.07 -17.58
N ARG A 174 -6.17 12.38 -18.29
CA ARG A 174 -6.12 12.89 -19.66
C ARG A 174 -5.91 14.41 -19.71
N GLY A 175 -6.30 15.13 -18.66
CA GLY A 175 -6.13 16.59 -18.55
C GLY A 175 -7.20 17.43 -19.26
N TYR A 176 -8.22 16.82 -19.85
CA TYR A 176 -9.34 17.52 -20.52
C TYR A 176 -10.61 16.66 -20.57
N TYR A 177 -11.80 17.29 -20.55
CA TYR A 177 -13.10 16.63 -20.78
C TYR A 177 -13.36 16.37 -22.28
N LEU A 178 -14.16 15.35 -22.61
CA LEU A 178 -14.56 15.13 -24.00
C LEU A 178 -15.50 16.27 -24.40
N PRO A 179 -15.32 16.90 -25.57
CA PRO A 179 -16.33 17.82 -26.08
C PRO A 179 -17.65 17.06 -26.21
N LEU A 180 -18.77 17.69 -25.80
CA LEU A 180 -20.09 17.12 -26.07
C LEU A 180 -20.20 16.89 -27.59
N PRO A 181 -20.79 15.75 -28.03
CA PRO A 181 -21.09 15.57 -29.44
C PRO A 181 -21.85 16.80 -29.92
N ALA A 182 -21.38 17.42 -31.00
CA ALA A 182 -22.04 18.58 -31.58
C ALA A 182 -23.52 18.23 -31.75
N GLU A 183 -24.41 19.05 -31.19
CA GLU A 183 -25.82 19.04 -31.60
C GLU A 183 -25.79 19.09 -33.12
N HIS A 184 -26.28 18.02 -33.76
CA HIS A 184 -26.66 18.11 -35.16
C HIS A 184 -27.87 19.05 -35.16
N ASP A 185 -27.58 20.33 -35.36
CA ASP A 185 -28.55 21.35 -35.74
C ASP A 185 -29.25 20.82 -37.00
N ASN A 186 -30.45 20.26 -36.81
CA ASN A 186 -31.40 19.96 -37.88
C ASN A 186 -32.26 21.21 -38.12
#